data_AF-K6Z205-F1
#
_entry.id   AF-K6Z205-F1
#
_cell.length_a   1.000
_cell.length_b   1.000
_cell.length_c   1.000
_cell.angle_alpha   90.00
_cell.angle_beta   90.00
_cell.angle_gamma   90.00
#
_symmetry.space_group_name_H-M   'P 1'
#
loop_
_entity.id
_entity.type
_entity.pdbx_description
1 polymer ?
#
loop_
_entity_poly.entity_id
_entity_poly.type
_entity_poly.pdbx_seq_one_letter_code
_entity_poly.pdbx_strand_id
1 'polypeptide(L)'
;MSIFNDLKASLEEAVAVEQGNKKASRVTSYEIADVKAIRAQLNVSQVEFAAVLGTSVDTIKSWEKKRRNPTGLAAKVLATIKDNPAMYQELANH
;
A
#
# COMPACT_ATOMS: atom_id res chain seq x y z
N MET A 1 34.04 -2.46 25.47
CA MET A 1 33.32 -1.38 24.79
C MET A 1 32.47 -0.65 25.81
N SER A 2 32.35 0.68 25.71
CA SER A 2 31.57 1.51 26.64
C SER A 2 30.23 1.85 25.99
N ILE A 3 29.13 1.74 26.75
CA ILE A 3 27.75 2.04 26.29
C ILE A 3 27.66 3.40 25.60
N PHE A 4 28.42 4.40 26.07
CA PHE A 4 28.46 5.72 25.45
C PHE A 4 28.94 5.69 24.00
N ASN A 5 29.96 4.89 23.70
CA ASN A 5 30.51 4.78 22.34
C ASN A 5 29.51 4.09 21.41
N ASP A 6 28.80 3.07 21.91
CA ASP A 6 27.81 2.32 21.13
C ASP A 6 26.58 3.19 20.81
N LEU A 7 26.16 4.02 21.76
CA LEU A 7 25.09 5.01 21.56
C LEU A 7 25.49 6.09 20.56
N LYS A 8 26.70 6.63 20.68
CA LYS A 8 27.23 7.64 19.75
C LYS A 8 27.27 7.10 18.33
N ALA A 9 27.80 5.89 18.15
CA ALA A 9 27.87 5.24 16.85
C ALA A 9 26.48 5.01 16.25
N SER A 10 25.51 4.56 17.05
CA SER A 10 24.12 4.35 16.59
C SER A 10 23.46 5.67 16.15
N LEU A 11 23.73 6.78 16.84
CA LEU A 11 23.17 8.08 16.48
C LEU A 11 23.77 8.63 15.18
N GLU A 12 25.09 8.52 15.02
CA GLU A 12 25.79 8.89 13.78
C GLU A 12 25.29 8.07 12.60
N GLU A 13 25.04 6.78 12.81
CA GLU A 13 24.46 5.89 11.82
C GLU A 13 23.04 6.30 11.42
N ALA A 14 22.20 6.68 12.39
CA ALA A 14 20.85 7.19 12.12
C ALA A 14 20.87 8.46 11.25
N VAL A 15 21.76 9.42 11.55
CA VAL A 15 21.92 10.64 10.74
C VAL A 15 22.39 10.32 9.32
N ALA A 16 23.33 9.39 9.17
CA ALA A 16 23.81 8.98 7.85
C ALA A 16 22.71 8.30 7.01
N VAL A 17 21.80 7.55 7.66
CA VAL A 17 20.63 6.95 7.00
C VAL A 17 19.63 8.03 6.57
N GLU A 18 19.32 8.99 7.44
CA GLU A 18 18.41 10.11 7.15
C GLU A 18 18.90 10.95 5.94
N GLN A 19 20.21 11.20 5.87
CA GLN A 19 20.84 11.96 4.78
C GLN A 19 21.02 11.15 3.48
N GLY A 20 20.69 9.85 3.47
CA GLY A 20 20.91 8.96 2.32
C GLY A 20 22.38 8.57 2.11
N ASN A 21 23.28 8.96 3.01
CA ASN A 21 24.71 8.64 2.98
C ASN A 21 24.99 7.19 3.41
N LYS A 22 24.00 6.51 4.03
CA LYS A 22 24.07 5.10 4.42
C LYS A 22 22.72 4.42 4.19
N LYS A 23 22.73 3.17 3.70
CA LYS A 23 21.50 2.39 3.55
C LYS A 23 21.05 1.84 4.91
N ALA A 24 19.76 1.95 5.22
CA ALA A 24 19.17 1.31 6.39
C ALA A 24 19.35 -0.22 6.31
N SER A 25 19.70 -0.85 7.43
CA SER A 25 19.86 -2.30 7.53
C SER A 25 18.56 -3.07 7.19
N ARG A 26 17.41 -2.50 7.55
CA ARG A 26 16.07 -2.98 7.16
C ARG A 26 15.17 -1.80 6.85
N VAL A 27 14.40 -1.93 5.78
CA VAL A 27 13.33 -0.99 5.42
C VAL A 27 12.02 -1.76 5.45
N THR A 28 11.06 -1.27 6.23
CA THR A 28 9.68 -1.77 6.20
C THR A 28 8.84 -0.71 5.49
N SER A 29 8.53 -0.94 4.21
CA SER A 29 7.64 -0.07 3.44
C SER A 29 6.20 -0.57 3.54
N TYR A 30 5.27 0.32 3.87
CA TYR A 30 3.84 0.08 3.75
C TYR A 30 3.29 0.88 2.58
N GLU A 31 3.24 0.26 1.39
CA GLU A 31 2.51 0.81 0.25
C GLU A 31 1.01 0.69 0.56
N ILE A 32 0.39 1.79 1.00
CA ILE A 32 -1.06 1.86 1.14
C ILE A 32 -1.62 2.07 -0.27
N ALA A 33 -2.33 1.07 -0.79
CA ALA A 33 -2.98 1.18 -2.09
C ALA A 33 -3.96 2.37 -2.11
N ASP A 34 -3.78 3.28 -3.07
CA ASP A 34 -4.77 4.32 -3.34
C ASP A 34 -5.93 3.72 -4.13
N VAL A 35 -6.89 3.14 -3.39
CA VAL A 35 -8.06 2.47 -3.96
C VAL A 35 -8.89 3.41 -4.84
N LYS A 36 -8.93 4.71 -4.51
CA LYS A 36 -9.68 5.70 -5.28
C LYS A 36 -9.01 5.94 -6.62
N ALA A 37 -7.68 6.06 -6.65
CA ALA A 37 -6.93 6.20 -7.89
C ALA A 37 -7.08 4.97 -8.80
N ILE A 38 -6.98 3.76 -8.23
CA ILE A 38 -7.18 2.50 -8.97
C ILE A 38 -8.58 2.46 -9.59
N ARG A 39 -9.62 2.74 -8.81
CA ARG A 39 -11.00 2.75 -9.33
C ARG A 39 -11.20 3.82 -10.41
N ALA A 40 -10.65 5.02 -10.21
CA ALA A 40 -10.76 6.11 -11.17
C ALA A 40 -10.08 5.77 -12.51
N GLN A 41 -8.94 5.08 -12.48
CA GLN A 41 -8.25 4.61 -13.68
C GLN A 41 -9.10 3.63 -14.50
N LEU A 42 -9.93 2.82 -13.82
CA LEU A 42 -10.85 1.88 -14.47
C LEU A 42 -12.15 2.53 -14.95
N ASN A 43 -12.40 3.80 -14.58
CA ASN A 43 -13.61 4.55 -14.91
C ASN A 43 -14.92 3.87 -14.50
N VAL A 44 -14.93 3.21 -13.33
CA VAL A 44 -16.11 2.53 -12.76
C VAL A 44 -16.61 3.21 -11.48
N SER A 45 -17.88 3.00 -11.16
CA SER A 45 -18.50 3.45 -9.91
C SER A 45 -18.01 2.65 -8.70
N GLN A 46 -18.21 3.19 -7.49
CA GLN A 46 -17.90 2.46 -6.25
C GLN A 46 -18.72 1.18 -6.11
N VAL A 47 -19.93 1.14 -6.68
CA VAL A 47 -20.84 -0.01 -6.60
C VAL A 47 -20.35 -1.14 -7.50
N GLU A 48 -20.01 -0.84 -8.76
CA GLU A 48 -19.43 -1.82 -9.70
C GLU A 48 -18.10 -2.36 -9.19
N PHE A 49 -17.25 -1.47 -8.66
CA PHE A 49 -15.95 -1.87 -8.11
C PHE A 49 -16.10 -2.80 -6.90
N ALA A 50 -17.05 -2.51 -6.01
CA ALA A 50 -17.34 -3.36 -4.86
C ALA A 50 -17.88 -4.74 -5.27
N ALA A 51 -18.77 -4.78 -6.28
CA ALA A 51 -19.34 -6.02 -6.79
C ALA A 51 -18.27 -6.95 -7.36
N VAL A 52 -17.40 -6.44 -8.24
CA VAL A 52 -16.32 -7.22 -8.86
C VAL A 52 -15.30 -7.73 -7.83
N LEU A 53 -14.99 -6.92 -6.81
CA LEU A 53 -14.08 -7.33 -5.74
C LEU A 53 -14.73 -8.21 -4.66
N GLY A 54 -16.02 -8.54 -4.79
CA GLY A 54 -16.75 -9.35 -3.81
C GLY A 54 -16.79 -8.71 -2.42
N THR A 55 -16.89 -7.38 -2.34
CA THR A 55 -16.89 -6.63 -1.08
C THR A 55 -18.05 -5.65 -0.99
N SER A 56 -18.25 -5.05 0.19
CA SER A 56 -19.30 -4.06 0.38
C SER A 56 -18.88 -2.69 -0.17
N VAL A 57 -19.84 -1.89 -0.63
CA VAL A 57 -19.60 -0.50 -1.04
C VAL A 57 -19.01 0.32 0.12
N ASP A 58 -19.41 0.03 1.36
CA ASP A 58 -18.87 0.69 2.54
C ASP A 58 -17.41 0.32 2.81
N THR A 59 -16.99 -0.90 2.47
CA THR A 59 -15.57 -1.29 2.49
C THR A 59 -14.77 -0.45 1.51
N ILE A 60 -15.23 -0.31 0.26
CA ILE A 60 -14.57 0.55 -0.74
C ILE A 60 -14.51 2.00 -0.27
N LYS A 61 -15.62 2.57 0.21
CA LYS A 61 -15.65 3.94 0.76
C LYS A 61 -14.70 4.12 1.93
N SER A 62 -14.58 3.12 2.81
CA SER A 62 -13.68 3.15 3.96
C SER A 62 -12.22 3.15 3.53
N TRP A 63 -11.87 2.35 2.52
CA TRP A 63 -10.53 2.32 1.91
C TRP A 63 -10.19 3.61 1.18
N GLU A 64 -11.09 4.13 0.34
CA GLU A 64 -10.89 5.40 -0.38
C GLU A 64 -10.72 6.59 0.57
N LYS A 65 -11.38 6.56 1.73
CA LYS A 65 -11.26 7.58 2.78
C LYS A 65 -10.11 7.32 3.75
N LYS A 66 -9.33 6.25 3.55
CA LYS A 66 -8.22 5.82 4.43
C LYS A 66 -8.63 5.60 5.90
N ARG A 67 -9.92 5.30 6.16
CA ARG A 67 -10.40 4.91 7.51
C ARG A 67 -9.96 3.50 7.87
N ARG A 68 -9.87 2.63 6.86
CA ARG A 68 -9.25 1.30 6.90
C ARG A 68 -8.40 1.17 5.65
N ASN A 69 -7.43 0.26 5.65
CA ASN A 69 -6.63 -0.05 4.48
C ASN A 69 -6.90 -1.49 4.04
N PRO A 70 -6.85 -1.80 2.73
CA PRO A 70 -6.88 -3.17 2.27
C PRO A 70 -5.64 -3.91 2.79
N THR A 71 -5.82 -5.15 3.23
CA THR A 71 -4.74 -6.01 3.72
C THR A 71 -4.85 -7.41 3.10
N GLY A 72 -3.81 -8.23 3.26
CA GLY A 72 -3.81 -9.63 2.81
C GLY A 72 -4.10 -9.76 1.30
N LEU A 73 -5.08 -10.61 0.96
CA LEU A 73 -5.44 -10.89 -0.43
C LEU A 73 -6.01 -9.66 -1.15
N ALA A 74 -6.82 -8.84 -0.46
CA ALA A 74 -7.40 -7.63 -1.06
C ALA A 74 -6.31 -6.64 -1.50
N ALA A 75 -5.26 -6.46 -0.68
CA ALA A 75 -4.13 -5.62 -1.03
C ALA A 75 -3.38 -6.15 -2.26
N LYS A 76 -3.16 -7.47 -2.32
CA LYS A 76 -2.52 -8.12 -3.48
C LYS A 76 -3.34 -7.95 -4.76
N VAL A 77 -4.66 -8.21 -4.70
CA VAL A 77 -5.55 -8.05 -5.86
C VAL A 77 -5.56 -6.60 -6.36
N LEU A 78 -5.65 -5.63 -5.45
CA LEU A 78 -5.60 -4.20 -5.81
C LEU A 78 -4.25 -3.82 -6.43
N ALA A 79 -3.14 -4.35 -5.93
CA ALA A 79 -1.83 -4.15 -6.54
C ALA A 79 -1.78 -4.75 -7.95
N THR A 80 -2.27 -5.96 -8.14
CA THR A 80 -2.30 -6.58 -9.48
C THR A 80 -3.19 -5.83 -10.46
N ILE A 81 -4.33 -5.30 -10.02
CA ILE A 81 -5.21 -4.47 -10.86
C ILE A 81 -4.54 -3.14 -11.21
N LYS A 82 -3.79 -2.54 -10.27
CA LYS A 82 -3.00 -1.33 -10.52
C LYS A 82 -1.93 -1.57 -11.59
N ASP A 83 -1.23 -2.70 -11.50
CA ASP A 83 -0.15 -3.06 -12.43
C ASP A 83 -0.68 -3.54 -13.79
N ASN A 84 -1.84 -4.21 -13.80
CA ASN A 84 -2.53 -4.69 -15.00
C ASN A 84 -4.05 -4.44 -14.93
N PRO A 85 -4.53 -3.28 -15.44
CA PRO A 85 -5.95 -2.92 -15.42
C PRO A 85 -6.87 -3.92 -16.14
N ALA A 86 -6.37 -4.69 -17.11
CA ALA A 86 -7.15 -5.69 -17.84
C ALA A 86 -7.66 -6.81 -16.91
N MET A 87 -6.95 -7.11 -15.81
CA MET A 87 -7.36 -8.12 -14.84
C MET A 87 -8.71 -7.79 -14.19
N TYR A 88 -9.05 -6.50 -14.04
CA TYR A 88 -10.36 -6.12 -13.52
C TYR A 88 -11.51 -6.63 -14.39
N GLN A 89 -11.34 -6.60 -15.71
CA GLN A 89 -12.35 -7.10 -16.66
C GLN A 89 -12.49 -8.62 -16.58
N GLU A 90 -11.39 -9.35 -16.40
CA GLU A 90 -11.44 -10.79 -16.18
C GLU A 90 -12.21 -11.16 -14.92
N LEU A 91 -12.00 -10.41 -13.82
CA LEU A 91 -12.75 -10.59 -12.58
C LEU A 91 -14.24 -10.23 -12.73
N ALA A 92 -14.57 -9.24 -13.55
CA ALA A 92 -15.95 -8.82 -13.78
C ALA A 92 -16.78 -9.82 -14.60
N ASN A 93 -16.12 -10.71 -15.36
CA ASN A 93 -16.76 -11.72 -16.19
C ASN A 93 -17.00 -13.06 -15.48
N HIS A 94 -16.54 -13.19 -14.24
CA HIS A 94 -16.73 -14.37 -13.38
C HIS A 94 -17.99 -14.27 -12.52
#